data_AF-A0A1Q7ZG56-F1
#
_entry.id   AF-A0A1Q7ZG56-F1
#
_cell.length_a   1.000
_cell.length_b   1.000
_cell.length_c   1.000
_cell.angle_alpha   90.00
_cell.angle_beta   90.00
_cell.angle_gamma   90.00
#
_symmetry.space_group_name_H-M   'P 1'
#
loop_
_entity.id
_entity.type
_entity.pdbx_description
1 polymer ?
#
loop_
_entity_poly.entity_id
_entity_poly.type
_entity_poly.pdbx_seq_one_letter_code
_entity_poly.pdbx_strand_id
1 'polypeptide(L)'
;MYAATQGIASLVSEVNFSSVYQQGENFSILVQNVDEHCLLVVVFKAQISVGAVKYYALTTIAQVSKQLQTAQARSPEEGLDLSVLNIADTADLFRKKQA
;
A
#
# COMPACT_ATOMS: atom_id res chain seq x y z
N MET A 1 0.23 -8.55 -6.83
CA MET A 1 -0.29 -9.49 -5.81
C MET A 1 -1.73 -9.15 -5.45
N TYR A 2 -2.02 -7.95 -4.92
CA TYR A 2 -3.38 -7.51 -4.55
C TYR A 2 -4.44 -7.70 -5.65
N ALA A 3 -4.20 -7.19 -6.86
CA ALA A 3 -5.13 -7.33 -7.98
C ALA A 3 -5.36 -8.80 -8.40
N ALA A 4 -4.34 -9.65 -8.28
CA ALA A 4 -4.45 -11.07 -8.56
C ALA A 4 -5.22 -11.82 -7.46
N THR A 5 -5.00 -11.44 -6.19
CA THR A 5 -5.73 -12.02 -5.05
C THR A 5 -7.20 -11.59 -5.00
N GLN A 6 -7.55 -10.41 -5.53
CA GLN A 6 -8.95 -10.02 -5.73
C GLN A 6 -9.69 -10.95 -6.69
N GLY A 7 -9.04 -11.37 -7.78
CA GLY A 7 -9.61 -12.36 -8.70
C GLY A 7 -9.86 -13.72 -8.04
N ILE A 8 -9.03 -14.11 -7.06
CA ILE A 8 -9.26 -15.34 -6.27
C ILE A 8 -10.36 -15.11 -5.24
N ALA A 9 -10.41 -13.94 -4.59
CA ALA A 9 -11.45 -13.61 -3.62
C ALA A 9 -12.85 -13.70 -4.26
N SER A 10 -13.02 -13.15 -5.47
CA SER A 10 -14.29 -13.22 -6.18
C SER A 10 -14.70 -14.65 -6.56
N LEU A 11 -13.74 -15.54 -6.85
CA LEU A 11 -14.01 -16.96 -7.11
C LEU A 11 -14.53 -17.71 -5.87
N VAL A 12 -14.16 -17.26 -4.67
CA VAL A 12 -14.62 -17.87 -3.41
C VAL A 12 -15.74 -17.08 -2.72
N SER A 13 -16.36 -16.14 -3.45
CA SER A 13 -17.41 -15.24 -2.93
C SER A 13 -16.97 -14.33 -1.77
N GLU A 14 -15.69 -14.00 -1.69
CA GLU A 14 -15.13 -13.02 -0.76
C GLU A 14 -14.95 -11.67 -1.46
N VAL A 15 -15.22 -10.58 -0.74
CA VAL A 15 -15.00 -9.22 -1.27
C VAL A 15 -13.50 -8.91 -1.37
N ASN A 16 -12.72 -9.38 -0.39
CA ASN A 16 -11.25 -9.26 -0.38
C ASN A 16 -10.63 -10.18 0.68
N PHE A 17 -9.38 -10.59 0.47
CA PHE A 17 -8.56 -11.18 1.54
C PHE A 17 -7.89 -10.06 2.35
N SER A 18 -8.28 -9.93 3.61
CA SER A 18 -7.72 -8.91 4.52
C SER A 18 -6.26 -9.16 4.93
N SER A 19 -5.77 -10.38 4.74
CA SER A 19 -4.39 -10.76 5.04
C SER A 19 -3.89 -11.87 4.12
N VAL A 20 -2.68 -11.72 3.61
CA VAL A 20 -1.96 -12.73 2.84
C VAL A 20 -0.61 -13.00 3.51
N TYR A 21 -0.31 -14.26 3.76
CA TYR A 21 0.98 -14.68 4.29
C TYR A 21 1.66 -15.60 3.28
N GLN A 22 2.91 -15.28 2.93
CA GLN A 22 3.76 -16.11 2.09
C GLN A 22 4.99 -16.52 2.88
N GLN A 23 5.13 -17.83 3.10
CA GLN A 23 6.27 -18.39 3.79
C GLN A 23 7.38 -18.71 2.79
N GLY A 24 8.59 -18.22 3.05
CA GLY A 24 9.80 -18.68 2.39
C GLY A 24 10.73 -19.39 3.38
N GLU A 25 11.83 -19.93 2.88
CA GLU A 25 12.82 -20.64 3.71
C GLU A 25 13.66 -19.70 4.57
N ASN A 26 14.04 -18.55 4.02
CA ASN A 26 14.88 -17.55 4.69
C ASN A 26 14.06 -16.36 5.19
N PHE A 27 13.09 -15.93 4.39
CA PHE A 27 12.24 -14.78 4.66
C PHE A 27 10.80 -15.11 4.32
N SER A 28 9.89 -14.52 5.09
CA SER A 28 8.46 -14.57 4.87
C SER A 28 7.91 -13.16 4.68
N ILE A 29 6.77 -13.09 4.01
CA ILE A 29 6.05 -11.84 3.73
C ILE A 29 4.66 -11.94 4.34
N LEU A 30 4.29 -10.95 5.15
CA LEU A 30 2.92 -10.71 5.58
C LEU A 30 2.41 -9.43 4.90
N VAL A 31 1.27 -9.52 4.23
CA VAL A 31 0.56 -8.38 3.67
C VAL A 31 -0.80 -8.27 4.35
N GLN A 32 -1.17 -7.06 4.79
CA GLN A 32 -2.47 -6.76 5.39
C GLN A 32 -2.99 -5.43 4.88
N ASN A 33 -4.31 -5.28 4.82
CA ASN A 33 -4.92 -4.00 4.48
C ASN A 33 -4.78 -3.02 5.65
N VAL A 34 -4.38 -1.79 5.35
CA VAL A 34 -4.47 -0.65 6.29
C VAL A 34 -5.82 0.05 6.12
N ASP A 35 -6.24 0.23 4.86
CA ASP A 35 -7.56 0.70 4.42
C ASP A 35 -7.86 0.13 3.02
N GLU A 36 -8.81 0.73 2.28
CA GLU A 36 -9.18 0.29 0.93
C GLU A 36 -8.08 0.51 -0.12
N HIS A 37 -7.19 1.48 0.09
CA HIS A 37 -6.18 1.92 -0.89
C HIS A 37 -4.74 1.70 -0.41
N CYS A 38 -4.55 1.26 0.83
CA CYS A 38 -3.25 1.12 1.46
C CYS A 38 -3.04 -0.30 2.03
N LEU A 39 -1.84 -0.85 1.79
CA LEU A 39 -1.40 -2.15 2.29
C LEU A 39 -0.17 -1.99 3.18
N LEU A 40 -0.16 -2.68 4.31
CA LEU A 40 1.03 -2.90 5.12
C LEU A 40 1.72 -4.18 4.63
N VAL A 41 3.00 -4.07 4.28
CA VAL A 41 3.86 -5.21 3.92
C VAL A 41 4.97 -5.34 4.96
N VAL A 42 5.11 -6.52 5.55
CA VAL A 42 6.19 -6.85 6.48
C VAL A 42 6.99 -8.00 5.92
N VAL A 43 8.28 -7.76 5.71
CA VAL A 43 9.26 -8.79 5.34
C VAL A 43 10.10 -9.13 6.57
N PHE A 44 10.14 -10.40 6.93
CA PHE A 44 10.79 -10.84 8.18
C PHE A 44 11.47 -12.19 8.00
N LYS A 45 12.47 -12.50 8.84
CA LYS A 45 13.16 -13.80 8.80
C LYS A 45 12.17 -14.92 9.07
N ALA A 46 12.23 -16.01 8.31
CA ALA A 46 11.28 -17.13 8.41
C ALA A 46 11.25 -17.80 9.80
N GLN A 47 12.31 -17.62 10.59
CA GLN A 47 12.45 -18.07 11.98
C GLN A 47 11.49 -17.36 12.95
N ILE A 48 11.07 -16.14 12.60
CA ILE A 48 10.19 -15.33 13.44
C ILE A 48 8.75 -15.79 13.26
N SER A 49 8.05 -15.98 14.36
CA SER A 49 6.65 -16.41 14.34
C SER A 49 5.76 -15.39 13.61
N VAL A 50 5.04 -15.85 12.59
CA VAL A 50 4.01 -15.06 11.91
C VAL A 50 2.93 -14.56 12.88
N GLY A 51 2.66 -15.30 13.96
CA GLY A 51 1.71 -14.87 15.00
C GLY A 51 2.17 -13.61 15.71
N ALA A 52 3.46 -13.53 16.07
CA ALA A 52 4.05 -12.34 16.67
C ALA A 52 4.01 -11.16 15.69
N VAL A 53 4.35 -11.39 14.42
CA VAL A 53 4.31 -10.35 13.38
C VAL A 53 2.88 -9.82 13.21
N LYS A 54 1.88 -10.70 13.13
CA LYS A 54 0.46 -10.30 13.05
C LYS A 54 0.02 -9.50 14.26
N TYR A 55 0.43 -9.90 15.47
CA TYR A 55 0.07 -9.19 16.70
C TYR A 55 0.54 -7.72 16.68
N TYR A 56 1.80 -7.47 16.33
CA TYR A 56 2.31 -6.11 16.24
C TYR A 56 1.77 -5.34 15.03
N ALA A 57 1.56 -6.02 13.90
CA ALA A 57 1.02 -5.41 12.68
C ALA A 57 -0.36 -4.78 12.89
N LEU A 58 -1.24 -5.40 13.71
CA LEU A 58 -2.56 -4.84 14.02
C LEU A 58 -2.47 -3.46 14.69
N THR A 59 -1.52 -3.29 15.62
CA THR A 59 -1.31 -2.00 16.30
C THR A 59 -0.78 -0.95 15.31
N THR A 60 0.17 -1.35 14.46
CA THR A 60 0.73 -0.48 13.41
C THR A 60 -0.35 -0.04 12.42
N ILE A 61 -1.20 -0.96 11.97
CA ILE A 61 -2.31 -0.67 11.05
C ILE A 61 -3.23 0.41 11.64
N ALA A 62 -3.64 0.27 12.90
CA ALA A 62 -4.51 1.26 13.55
C ALA A 62 -3.84 2.65 13.63
N GLN A 63 -2.55 2.70 13.95
CA GLN A 63 -1.81 3.96 14.02
C GLN A 63 -1.64 4.61 12.64
N VAL A 64 -1.25 3.84 11.63
CA VAL A 64 -1.06 4.33 10.26
C VAL A 64 -2.40 4.78 9.66
N SER A 65 -3.47 4.00 9.81
CA SER A 65 -4.80 4.34 9.33
C SER A 65 -5.27 5.70 9.88
N LYS A 66 -5.08 5.94 11.19
CA LYS A 66 -5.39 7.25 11.80
C LYS A 66 -4.57 8.39 11.18
N GLN A 67 -3.29 8.17 10.89
CA GLN A 67 -2.45 9.18 10.26
C GLN A 67 -2.87 9.46 8.81
N LEU A 68 -3.24 8.43 8.05
CA LEU A 68 -3.75 8.58 6.68
C LEU A 68 -5.04 9.39 6.65
N GLN A 69 -5.99 9.09 7.54
CA GLN A 69 -7.22 9.87 7.70
C GLN A 69 -6.93 11.32 8.08
N THR A 70 -6.00 11.55 9.00
CA THR A 70 -5.59 12.91 9.40
C THR A 70 -4.94 13.65 8.23
N ALA A 71 -4.10 12.99 7.44
CA ALA A 71 -3.46 13.58 6.28
C ALA A 71 -4.48 13.95 5.19
N GLN A 72 -5.43 13.06 4.91
CA GLN A 72 -6.52 13.32 3.96
C GLN A 72 -7.39 14.52 4.39
N ALA A 73 -7.65 14.66 5.69
CA ALA A 73 -8.44 15.77 6.22
C ALA A 73 -7.70 17.13 6.23
N ARG A 74 -6.36 17.16 6.12
CA ARG A 74 -5.59 18.42 6.16
C ARG A 74 -5.84 19.30 4.95
N SER A 75 -5.96 18.71 3.76
CA SER A 75 -6.22 19.44 2.53
C SER A 75 -7.02 18.58 1.53
N PRO A 76 -8.36 18.51 1.66
CA PRO A 76 -9.19 17.65 0.81
C PRO A 76 -9.18 18.05 -0.68
N GLU A 77 -8.94 19.34 -0.95
CA GLU A 77 -8.97 19.96 -2.29
C GLU A 77 -7.57 20.05 -2.92
N GLU A 78 -6.50 19.71 -2.19
CA GLU A 78 -5.11 19.68 -2.70
C GLU A 78 -4.87 18.38 -3.49
N GLY A 79 -5.76 18.09 -4.43
CA GLY A 79 -5.49 17.15 -5.50
C GLY A 79 -4.46 17.77 -6.43
N LEU A 80 -3.38 17.03 -6.75
CA LEU A 80 -2.52 17.43 -7.85
C LEU A 80 -3.36 17.33 -9.13
N ASP A 81 -3.78 18.48 -9.68
CA ASP A 81 -4.51 18.50 -10.94
C ASP A 81 -3.57 18.13 -12.08
N LEU A 82 -3.53 16.83 -12.39
CA LEU A 82 -2.73 16.26 -13.47
C LEU A 82 -3.22 16.72 -14.85
N SER A 83 -4.39 17.37 -14.96
CA SER A 83 -4.83 17.98 -16.22
C SER A 83 -4.12 19.30 -16.52
N VAL A 84 -3.55 19.96 -15.49
CA VAL A 84 -2.66 21.12 -15.64
C VAL A 84 -1.26 20.68 -16.08
N LEU A 85 -0.89 19.42 -15.83
CA LEU A 85 0.32 18.82 -16.36
C LEU A 85 0.10 18.50 -17.84
N ASN A 86 0.48 19.42 -18.74
CA ASN A 86 0.44 19.17 -20.18
C ASN A 86 1.46 18.09 -20.56
N ILE A 87 1.09 16.81 -20.43
CA ILE A 87 1.96 15.66 -20.76
C ILE A 87 2.39 15.68 -22.24
N ALA A 88 1.66 16.39 -23.11
CA ALA A 88 2.03 16.57 -24.50
C ALA A 88 3.18 17.59 -24.69
N ASP A 89 3.35 18.55 -23.78
CA ASP A 89 4.47 19.49 -23.78
C ASP A 89 5.54 19.05 -22.78
N THR A 90 6.37 18.12 -23.25
CA THR A 90 7.55 17.63 -22.51
C THR A 90 8.77 18.54 -22.67
N ALA A 91 8.67 19.64 -23.45
CA ALA A 91 9.83 20.48 -23.77
C ALA A 91 10.44 21.12 -22.51
N ASP A 92 9.60 21.47 -21.54
CA ASP A 92 10.05 22.06 -20.28
C ASP A 92 10.66 21.04 -19.30
N LEU A 93 10.36 19.74 -19.47
CA LEU A 93 11.00 18.65 -18.70
C LEU A 93 12.44 18.36 -19.19
N PHE A 94 12.73 18.60 -20.47
CA PHE A 94 14.02 18.26 -21.10
C PHE A 94 14.90 19.46 -21.44
N ARG A 95 14.50 20.69 -21.09
CA ARG A 95 15.33 21.88 -21.32
C ARG A 95 16.55 21.90 -20.39
N LYS A 96 17.73 22.09 -20.97
CA LYS A 96 18.96 22.34 -20.23
C LYS A 96 18.81 23.62 -19.41
N LYS A 97 18.82 23.49 -18.09
CA LYS A 97 18.83 24.62 -17.16
C LYS A 97 19.99 25.55 -17.53
N GLN A 98 19.69 26.76 -18.01
CA GLN A 98 20.72 27.78 -18.19
C GLN A 98 21.20 28.21 -16.81
N ALA A 99 22.53 28.27 -16.65
CA ALA A 99 23.23 28.60 -15.42
C ALA A 99 23.03 30.07 -15.04
#